data_AF-A0A382QFL6-F1
#
_entry.id   AF-A0A382QFL6-F1
#
_cell.length_a   1.000
_cell.length_b   1.000
_cell.length_c   1.000
_cell.angle_alpha   90.00
_cell.angle_beta   90.00
_cell.angle_gamma   90.00
#
_symmetry.space_group_name_H-M   'P 1'
#
loop_
_entity.id
_entity.type
_entity.pdbx_description
1 polymer ?
#
loop_
_entity_poly.entity_id
_entity_poly.type
_entity_poly.pdbx_seq_one_letter_code
_entity_poly.pdbx_strand_id
1 'polypeptide(L)' 'MKPLQNLQLNLELGQEILVGPNNNIAKITKIEFHEKTGEVSLNTTRGPRKALTFRLCAGKTYHNSNPADKYR' A
#
# COMPACT_ATOMS: atom_id res chain seq x y z
N MET A 1 -1.14 -1.36 -23.32
CA MET A 1 -0.82 -1.00 -21.91
C MET A 1 0.54 -0.33 -21.90
N LYS A 2 0.69 0.80 -21.20
CA LYS A 2 2.00 1.48 -21.05
C LYS A 2 2.54 1.21 -19.63
N PRO A 3 3.85 0.92 -19.47
CA PRO A 3 4.44 0.80 -18.14
C PRO A 3 4.41 2.17 -17.44
N LEU A 4 3.88 2.20 -16.22
CA LEU A 4 3.99 3.34 -15.32
C LEU A 4 5.35 3.28 -14.63
N GLN A 5 6.09 4.40 -14.62
CA GLN A 5 7.38 4.48 -13.93
C GLN A 5 7.22 4.77 -12.43
N ASN A 6 6.15 5.48 -12.04
CA ASN A 6 5.86 5.83 -10.66
C ASN A 6 4.33 5.89 -10.45
N LEU A 7 3.87 5.48 -9.26
CA LEU A 7 2.49 5.53 -8.82
C LEU A 7 2.45 5.91 -7.34
N GLN A 8 1.79 7.03 -7.02
CA GLN A 8 1.46 7.41 -5.65
C GLN A 8 -0.06 7.34 -5.48
N LEU A 9 -0.51 6.62 -4.45
CA LEU A 9 -1.92 6.48 -4.12
C LEU A 9 -2.12 6.92 -2.68
N ASN A 10 -2.97 7.93 -2.49
CA ASN A 10 -3.44 8.37 -1.18
C ASN A 10 -4.91 7.94 -1.08
N LEU A 11 -5.23 7.15 -0.05
CA LEU A 11 -6.57 6.65 0.23
C LEU A 11 -6.91 6.99 1.67
N GLU A 12 -8.10 7.55 1.88
CA GLU A 12 -8.53 8.01 3.20
C GLU A 12 -9.80 7.30 3.66
N LEU A 13 -9.94 7.16 4.98
CA LEU A 13 -11.18 6.68 5.58
C LEU A 13 -12.31 7.67 5.25
N GLY A 14 -13.42 7.13 4.79
CA GLY A 14 -14.59 7.89 4.42
C GLY A 14 -14.60 8.43 3.00
N GLN A 15 -13.52 8.25 2.23
CA GLN A 15 -13.51 8.53 0.79
C GLN A 15 -14.48 7.60 0.05
N GLU A 16 -15.18 8.14 -0.94
CA GLU A 16 -16.04 7.38 -1.85
C GLU A 16 -15.26 6.90 -3.07
N ILE A 17 -15.45 5.62 -3.41
CA ILE A 17 -14.81 4.95 -4.55
C ILE A 17 -15.83 4.12 -5.32
N LEU A 18 -15.58 3.91 -6.62
CA LEU A 18 -16.38 3.04 -7.46
C LEU A 18 -15.86 1.60 -7.34
N VAL A 19 -16.77 0.64 -7.13
CA VAL A 19 -16.41 -0.77 -6.96
C VAL A 19 -17.27 -1.70 -7.81
N GLY A 20 -16.66 -2.81 -8.24
CA GLY A 20 -17.31 -3.86 -9.01
C GLY A 20 -17.60 -3.49 -10.47
N PRO A 21 -18.18 -4.42 -11.24
CA PRO A 21 -18.41 -4.25 -12.68
C PRO A 21 -19.42 -3.15 -13.02
N ASN A 22 -20.31 -2.83 -12.08
CA ASN A 22 -21.35 -1.81 -12.26
C ASN A 22 -20.95 -0.43 -11.74
N ASN A 23 -19.68 -0.23 -11.33
CA ASN A 23 -19.18 1.03 -10.77
C ASN A 23 -20.06 1.58 -9.64
N ASN A 24 -20.43 0.72 -8.69
CA ASN A 24 -21.25 1.16 -7.56
C ASN A 24 -20.42 2.03 -6.62
N ILE A 25 -21.01 3.11 -6.11
CA ILE A 25 -20.36 3.95 -5.09
C ILE A 25 -20.29 3.19 -3.77
N ALA A 26 -19.10 3.17 -3.17
CA ALA A 26 -18.83 2.60 -1.86
C ALA A 26 -17.91 3.52 -1.06
N LYS A 27 -18.12 3.59 0.26
CA LYS A 27 -17.31 4.40 1.17
C LYS A 27 -16.25 3.51 1.83
N ILE A 28 -15.00 3.96 1.87
CA ILE A 28 -13.92 3.25 2.61
C ILE A 28 -14.19 3.38 4.11
N THR A 29 -14.26 2.24 4.80
CA THR A 29 -14.54 2.17 6.23
C THR A 29 -13.34 1.69 7.04
N LYS A 30 -12.40 0.97 6.43
CA LYS A 30 -11.16 0.51 7.08
C LYS A 30 -10.06 0.30 6.04
N ILE A 31 -8.82 0.54 6.43
CA ILE A 31 -7.63 0.25 5.63
C ILE A 31 -6.72 -0.63 6.48
N GLU A 32 -6.32 -1.79 5.97
CA GLU A 32 -5.51 -2.78 6.68
C GLU A 32 -4.32 -3.22 5.84
N PHE A 33 -3.18 -3.42 6.47
CA PHE A 33 -1.99 -4.01 5.85
C PHE A 33 -1.66 -5.35 6.51
N HIS A 34 -1.59 -6.40 5.71
CA HIS A 34 -1.23 -7.74 6.15
C HIS A 34 0.27 -7.97 5.96
N GLU A 35 1.06 -7.82 7.01
CA GLU A 35 2.54 -7.89 6.93
C GLU A 35 3.08 -9.19 6.34
N LYS A 36 2.45 -10.33 6.66
CA LYS A 36 2.89 -11.65 6.15
C LYS A 36 2.73 -11.78 4.64
N THR A 37 1.67 -11.23 4.07
CA THR A 37 1.37 -11.36 2.63
C THR A 37 1.84 -10.14 1.84
N GLY A 38 1.90 -8.96 2.46
CA GLY A 38 2.10 -7.68 1.80
C GLY A 38 0.81 -7.07 1.23
N GLU A 39 -0.35 -7.57 1.66
CA GLU A 39 -1.64 -7.17 1.10
C GLU A 39 -2.21 -5.94 1.80
N VAL A 40 -2.60 -4.92 1.03
CA VAL A 40 -3.39 -3.79 1.51
C VAL A 40 -4.86 -4.02 1.18
N SER A 41 -5.67 -4.17 2.21
CA SER A 41 -7.11 -4.39 2.13
C SER A 41 -7.89 -3.12 2.46
N LEU A 42 -8.86 -2.78 1.62
CA LEU A 42 -9.84 -1.71 1.83
C LEU A 42 -11.18 -2.35 2.17
N ASN A 43 -11.65 -2.15 3.38
CA ASN A 43 -13.03 -2.47 3.70
C ASN A 43 -13.91 -1.31 3.27
N THR A 44 -15.00 -1.63 2.59
CA THR A 44 -15.96 -0.64 2.09
C THR A 44 -17.37 -0.99 2.55
N THR A 45 -18.30 -0.04 2.43
CA THR A 45 -19.74 -0.30 2.63
C THR A 45 -20.33 -1.35 1.69
N ARG A 46 -19.60 -1.75 0.63
CA ARG A 46 -19.97 -2.79 -0.33
C ARG A 46 -19.02 -4.00 -0.27
N GLY A 47 -18.37 -4.20 0.88
CA GLY A 47 -17.49 -5.34 1.18
C GLY A 47 -15.99 -5.05 1.05
N PRO A 48 -15.13 -6.00 1.46
CA PRO A 48 -13.68 -5.88 1.39
C PRO A 48 -13.16 -5.94 -0.05
N ARG A 49 -12.08 -5.21 -0.34
CA ARG A 49 -11.38 -5.16 -1.63
C ARG A 49 -9.87 -5.11 -1.43
N LYS A 50 -9.12 -5.80 -2.29
CA LYS A 50 -7.66 -5.71 -2.31
C LYS A 50 -7.24 -4.48 -3.12
N ALA A 51 -6.48 -3.58 -2.53
CA ALA A 51 -5.95 -2.41 -3.24
C ALA A 51 -4.66 -2.75 -3.97
N LEU A 52 -3.69 -3.30 -3.23
CA LEU A 52 -2.33 -3.52 -3.68
C LEU A 52 -1.78 -4.75 -2.96
N THR A 53 -0.92 -5.52 -3.65
CA THR A 53 -0.13 -6.57 -3.01
C THR A 53 1.34 -6.25 -3.25
N PHE A 54 2.04 -5.85 -2.20
CA PHE A 54 3.47 -5.55 -2.24
C PHE A 54 4.14 -5.93 -0.93
N ARG A 55 5.37 -6.40 -0.98
CA ARG A 55 6.20 -6.56 0.21
C ARG A 55 7.29 -5.51 0.17
N LEU A 56 7.43 -4.76 1.26
CA LEU A 56 8.64 -3.97 1.46
C LEU A 56 9.79 -4.95 1.63
N CYS A 57 10.86 -4.77 0.84
CA CYS A 57 12.11 -5.45 1.15
C CYS A 57 12.45 -5.11 2.60
N ALA A 58 12.81 -6.13 3.39
CA ALA A 58 13.42 -5.91 4.70
C ALA A 58 14.46 -4.83 4.48
N GLY A 59 14.28 -3.70 5.17
CA GLY A 59 15.07 -2.51 4.92
C GLY A 59 16.51 -2.96 4.82
N LYS A 60 17.20 -2.57 3.76
CA LYS A 60 18.63 -2.34 3.93
C LYS A 60 18.63 -1.39 5.12
N THR A 61 18.90 -1.91 6.31
CA THR A 61 19.51 -1.11 7.33
C THR A 61 20.63 -0.48 6.54
N TYR A 62 20.49 0.80 6.24
CA TYR A 62 21.66 1.61 6.06
C TYR A 62 22.34 1.46 7.42
N HIS A 63 23.07 0.35 7.63
CA HIS A 63 24.36 0.43 8.23
C HIS A 63 25.01 1.53 7.41
N ASN A 64 24.83 2.74 7.91
CA ASN A 64 25.73 3.82 7.73
C ASN A 64 27.02 3.32 8.38
N SER A 65 27.64 2.31 7.80
CA SER A 65 29.04 2.00 7.99
C SER A 65 29.72 3.15 7.29
N ASN A 66 29.69 4.31 7.95
CA ASN A 66 30.55 5.41 7.61
C ASN A 66 31.94 4.79 7.56
N PRO A 67 32.61 4.72 6.40
CA PRO A 67 33.89 4.03 6.29
C PRO A 67 34.94 4.62 7.26
N ALA A 68 34.72 5.83 7.76
CA ALA A 68 35.50 6.49 8.79
C ALA A 68 35.44 5.82 10.18
N ASP A 69 34.37 5.08 10.51
CA ASP A 69 34.27 4.36 11.81
C ASP A 69 35.29 3.21 11.92
N LYS A 70 35.96 2.82 10.83
CA LYS A 70 37.07 1.85 10.85
C LYS A 70 38.37 2.41 11.45
N TYR A 71 38.48 3.72 11.65
CA TYR A 71 39.69 4.41 12.07
C TYR A 71 39.55 5.14 13.41
N ARG A 72 38.49 4.84 14.17
CA ARG A 72 38.18 5.48 15.45
C ARG A 72 38.58 4.62 16.63
#